data_AF-A0A3C1D1P0-F1
#
_entry.id   AF-A0A3C1D1P0-F1
#
_cell.length_a   1.000
_cell.length_b   1.000
_cell.length_c   1.000
_cell.angle_alpha   90.00
_cell.angle_beta   90.00
_cell.angle_gamma   90.00
#
_symmetry.space_group_name_H-M   'P 1'
#
loop_
_entity.id
_entity.type
_entity.pdbx_description
1 polymer ?
#
loop_
_entity_poly.entity_id
_entity_poly.type
_entity_poly.pdbx_seq_one_letter_code
_entity_poly.pdbx_strand_id
1 'polypeptide(L)'
;MITHGEEELPYTVGSMFKGESIEVETVDECVIILPRGTWESHHFNDDICDSWHFYGVEQGLHAITHHHNVFVFKADVNHLSSRDNVDETYFCASRRVMKAYGQLDSISTSVG
;
A
#
# COMPACT_ATOMS: atom_id res chain seq x y z
N MET A 1 6.18 -11.11 8.31
CA MET A 1 6.80 -9.83 8.70
C MET A 1 7.53 -9.38 7.46
N ILE A 2 7.29 -8.16 6.95
CA ILE A 2 8.09 -7.64 5.84
C ILE A 2 9.43 -7.21 6.44
N THR A 3 10.48 -7.97 6.15
CA THR A 3 11.82 -7.66 6.63
C THR A 3 12.45 -6.68 5.67
N HIS A 4 12.79 -5.49 6.17
CA HIS A 4 13.51 -4.48 5.41
C HIS A 4 15.02 -4.67 5.64
N GLY A 5 15.82 -4.65 4.58
CA GLY A 5 17.27 -4.82 4.70
C GLY A 5 17.99 -4.60 3.37
N GLU A 6 19.32 -4.48 3.42
CA GLU A 6 20.17 -4.34 2.24
C GLU A 6 20.57 -5.70 1.63
N GLU A 7 20.35 -6.79 2.36
CA GLU A 7 20.73 -8.14 1.97
C GLU A 7 19.52 -9.08 1.94
N GLU A 8 19.45 -9.95 0.92
CA GLU A 8 18.40 -10.96 0.79
C GLU A 8 18.64 -12.09 1.80
N LEU A 9 17.66 -12.33 2.69
CA LEU A 9 17.70 -13.47 3.59
C LEU A 9 17.22 -14.75 2.88
N PRO A 10 17.79 -15.94 3.18
CA PRO A 10 17.37 -17.19 2.55
C PRO A 10 15.88 -17.48 2.80
N TYR A 11 15.08 -17.49 1.73
CA TYR A 11 13.66 -17.86 1.79
C TYR A 11 13.48 -19.37 1.59
N THR A 12 12.59 -19.98 2.37
CA THR A 12 12.27 -21.41 2.24
C THR A 12 10.90 -21.57 1.59
N VAL A 13 10.87 -22.23 0.43
CA VAL A 13 9.61 -22.53 -0.28
C VAL A 13 8.85 -23.59 0.53
N GLY A 14 7.72 -23.25 1.15
CA GLY A 14 6.95 -24.26 1.88
C GLY A 14 5.84 -23.79 2.82
N SER A 15 5.73 -22.51 3.15
CA SER A 15 4.61 -22.02 3.95
C SER A 15 3.45 -21.62 3.04
N MET A 16 2.41 -22.47 2.97
CA MET A 16 1.07 -21.96 2.65
C MET A 16 0.80 -20.80 3.61
N PHE A 17 0.43 -19.64 3.07
CA PHE A 17 0.04 -18.47 3.86
C PHE A 17 -1.13 -18.86 4.79
N LYS A 18 -0.81 -19.12 6.06
CA LYS A 18 -1.75 -19.44 7.14
C LYS A 18 -1.57 -18.38 8.22
N GLY A 19 -2.02 -17.17 7.93
CA GLY A 19 -2.04 -16.07 8.88
C GLY A 19 -3.45 -15.51 8.98
N GLU A 20 -3.83 -15.05 10.17
CA GLU A 20 -5.01 -14.21 10.32
C GLU A 20 -4.80 -12.91 9.52
N SER A 21 -5.83 -12.52 8.77
CA SER A 21 -5.90 -11.22 8.13
C SER A 21 -6.43 -10.18 9.12
N ILE A 22 -5.89 -8.98 9.06
CA ILE A 22 -6.33 -7.82 9.83
C ILE A 22 -6.87 -6.82 8.83
N GLU A 23 -8.09 -6.33 9.08
CA GLU A 23 -8.67 -5.25 8.31
C GLU A 23 -7.94 -3.94 8.63
N VAL A 24 -7.60 -3.19 7.58
CA VAL A 24 -6.86 -1.92 7.67
C VAL A 24 -7.51 -0.90 6.73
N GLU A 25 -7.10 0.36 6.85
CA GLU A 25 -7.53 1.42 5.94
C GLU A 25 -6.71 1.44 4.64
N THR A 26 -5.40 1.29 4.77
CA THR A 26 -4.43 1.43 3.68
C THR A 26 -3.31 0.41 3.82
N VAL A 27 -2.55 0.21 2.73
CA VAL A 27 -1.40 -0.69 2.68
C VAL A 27 -0.17 0.05 2.15
N ASP A 28 0.99 -0.43 2.56
CA ASP A 28 2.28 -0.04 1.97
C ASP A 28 2.38 -0.52 0.52
N GLU A 29 3.17 0.20 -0.26
CA GLU A 29 3.35 0.00 -1.69
C GLU A 29 4.07 -1.30 -2.08
N CYS A 30 4.85 -1.89 -1.17
CA CYS A 30 5.79 -2.97 -1.49
C CYS A 30 5.14 -4.17 -2.22
N VAL A 31 4.02 -4.68 -1.69
CA VAL A 31 3.27 -5.79 -2.29
C VAL A 31 1.79 -5.58 -2.07
N ILE A 32 1.06 -5.43 -3.16
CA ILE A 32 -0.40 -5.27 -3.17
C ILE A 32 -1.00 -6.35 -4.05
N ILE A 33 -2.08 -6.97 -3.57
CA ILE A 33 -2.84 -7.96 -4.31
C ILE A 33 -4.27 -7.47 -4.39
N LEU A 34 -4.82 -7.41 -5.59
CA LEU A 34 -6.20 -7.01 -5.82
C LEU A 34 -6.88 -7.95 -6.83
N PRO A 35 -8.21 -8.14 -6.72
CA PRO A 35 -8.98 -8.85 -7.74
C PRO A 35 -8.81 -8.17 -9.10
N ARG A 36 -8.78 -8.97 -10.17
CA ARG A 36 -8.69 -8.45 -11.54
C ARG A 36 -9.79 -7.42 -11.85
N GLY A 37 -11.02 -7.66 -11.39
CA GLY A 37 -12.13 -6.73 -11.61
C GLY A 37 -11.90 -5.37 -10.96
N THR A 38 -11.28 -5.34 -9.77
CA THR A 38 -10.88 -4.10 -9.09
C THR A 38 -9.83 -3.35 -9.90
N TRP A 39 -8.87 -4.06 -10.49
CA TRP A 39 -7.85 -3.45 -11.36
C TRP A 39 -8.49 -2.85 -12.62
N GLU A 40 -9.39 -3.59 -13.27
CA GLU A 40 -10.05 -3.16 -14.49
C GLU A 40 -11.01 -1.98 -14.27
N SER A 41 -11.55 -1.81 -13.05
CA SER A 41 -12.40 -0.66 -12.69
C SER A 41 -11.59 0.56 -12.27
N HIS A 42 -10.46 0.36 -11.60
CA HIS A 42 -9.65 1.44 -11.05
C HIS A 42 -8.16 1.05 -11.09
N HIS A 43 -7.48 1.62 -12.08
CA HIS A 43 -6.03 1.57 -12.22
C HIS A 43 -5.37 2.59 -11.29
N PHE A 44 -4.05 2.52 -11.15
CA PHE A 44 -3.31 3.58 -10.46
C PHE A 44 -3.59 4.94 -11.10
N ASN A 45 -3.86 5.92 -10.23
CA ASN A 45 -4.25 7.25 -10.64
C ASN A 45 -3.04 8.18 -10.71
N ASP A 46 -2.44 8.30 -11.89
CA ASP A 46 -1.26 9.14 -12.13
C ASP A 46 -1.52 10.65 -11.89
N ASP A 47 -2.78 11.10 -11.85
CA ASP A 47 -3.10 12.51 -11.52
C ASP A 47 -2.97 12.79 -10.01
N ILE A 48 -3.18 11.76 -9.17
CA ILE A 48 -3.08 11.85 -7.71
C ILE A 48 -1.67 11.41 -7.27
N CYS A 49 -1.18 10.30 -7.81
CA CYS A 49 0.07 9.63 -7.48
C CYS A 49 0.99 9.60 -8.71
N ASP A 50 1.60 10.75 -9.05
CA ASP A 50 2.51 10.90 -10.19
C ASP A 50 3.97 10.49 -9.90
N SER A 51 4.21 9.87 -8.74
CA SER A 51 5.53 9.42 -8.29
C SER A 51 5.45 8.06 -7.59
N TRP A 52 6.54 7.63 -6.95
CA TRP A 52 6.65 6.34 -6.27
C TRP A 52 5.96 6.29 -4.90
N HIS A 53 5.04 7.22 -4.61
CA HIS A 53 4.39 7.33 -3.30
C HIS A 53 2.88 7.24 -3.39
N PHE A 54 2.28 6.73 -2.32
CA PHE A 54 0.84 6.74 -2.02
C PHE A 54 -0.05 5.92 -2.96
N TYR A 55 0.47 5.19 -3.95
CA TYR A 55 -0.40 4.37 -4.81
C TYR A 55 -1.04 3.21 -4.03
N GLY A 56 -0.37 2.67 -3.00
CA GLY A 56 -0.99 1.67 -2.12
C GLY A 56 -2.06 2.25 -1.21
N VAL A 57 -1.79 3.46 -0.70
CA VAL A 57 -2.75 4.26 0.07
C VAL A 57 -3.98 4.57 -0.79
N GLU A 58 -3.80 5.11 -1.99
CA GLU A 58 -4.89 5.51 -2.89
C GLU A 58 -5.79 4.33 -3.27
N GLN A 59 -5.22 3.17 -3.60
CA GLN A 59 -6.02 1.96 -3.86
C GLN A 59 -6.85 1.55 -2.63
N GLY A 60 -6.29 1.65 -1.43
CA GLY A 60 -7.01 1.38 -0.19
C GLY A 60 -8.16 2.35 0.04
N LEU A 61 -7.90 3.65 -0.14
CA LEU A 61 -8.92 4.70 -0.03
C LEU A 61 -10.02 4.56 -1.08
N HIS A 62 -9.67 4.20 -2.31
CA HIS A 62 -10.64 3.89 -3.35
C HIS A 62 -11.53 2.71 -2.92
N ALA A 63 -10.94 1.63 -2.41
CA ALA A 63 -11.69 0.46 -1.97
C ALA A 63 -12.71 0.80 -0.86
N ILE A 64 -12.29 1.47 0.21
CA ILE A 64 -13.17 1.80 1.34
C ILE A 64 -14.30 2.77 0.95
N THR A 65 -14.01 3.75 0.07
CA THR A 65 -15.03 4.71 -0.41
C THR A 65 -16.06 4.05 -1.33
N HIS A 66 -15.73 2.90 -1.91
CA HIS A 66 -16.62 2.07 -2.71
C HIS A 66 -17.17 0.84 -1.94
N HIS A 67 -17.14 0.90 -0.61
CA HIS A 67 -17.69 -0.15 0.28
C HIS A 67 -17.00 -1.52 0.14
N HIS A 68 -15.70 -1.52 -0.13
CA HIS A 68 -14.84 -2.69 -0.08
C HIS A 68 -13.91 -2.64 1.14
N ASN A 69 -13.39 -3.80 1.52
CA ASN A 69 -12.48 -3.95 2.66
C ASN A 69 -11.03 -4.11 2.19
N VAL A 70 -10.09 -3.61 2.98
CA VAL A 70 -8.64 -3.76 2.75
C VAL A 70 -8.07 -4.60 3.88
N PHE A 71 -7.20 -5.55 3.55
CA PHE A 71 -6.64 -6.47 4.52
C PHE A 71 -5.12 -6.57 4.38
N VAL A 72 -4.46 -6.69 5.53
CA VAL A 72 -3.08 -7.16 5.62
C VAL A 72 -3.05 -8.53 6.25
N PHE A 73 -2.09 -9.35 5.85
CA PHE A 73 -1.86 -10.65 6.47
C PHE A 73 -0.36 -10.85 6.66
N LYS A 74 0.01 -11.78 7.53
CA LYS A 74 1.41 -12.14 7.71
C LYS A 74 1.92 -12.82 6.44
N ALA A 75 2.74 -12.09 5.70
CA ALA A 75 3.56 -12.63 4.63
C ALA A 75 5.04 -12.60 5.04
N ASP A 76 5.81 -13.58 4.61
CA ASP A 76 7.27 -13.61 4.76
C ASP A 76 7.89 -13.15 3.44
N VAL A 77 8.26 -11.87 3.39
CA VAL A 77 8.70 -11.17 2.18
C VAL A 77 9.94 -10.35 2.51
N ASN A 78 10.98 -10.52 1.71
CA ASN A 78 12.16 -9.66 1.75
C ASN A 78 11.86 -8.39 0.95
N HIS A 79 11.89 -7.23 1.61
CA HIS A 79 11.77 -5.93 0.96
C HIS A 79 13.13 -5.24 1.00
N LEU A 80 13.83 -5.26 -0.14
CA LEU A 80 15.16 -4.67 -0.28
C LEU A 80 15.05 -3.18 -0.62
N SER A 81 14.67 -2.37 0.36
CA SER A 81 14.67 -0.91 0.23
C SER A 81 15.09 -0.25 1.55
N SER A 82 15.87 0.83 1.43
CA SER A 82 16.12 1.73 2.55
C SER A 82 14.84 2.53 2.81
N ARG A 83 14.42 2.58 4.08
CA ARG A 83 13.19 3.23 4.57
C ARG A 83 13.11 4.75 4.30
N ASP A 84 14.19 5.37 3.83
CA ASP A 84 14.41 6.82 3.86
C ASP A 84 14.12 7.59 2.57
N ASN A 85 13.10 7.21 1.78
CA ASN A 85 12.76 7.94 0.55
C ASN A 85 11.60 8.94 0.73
N VAL A 86 11.60 9.73 1.81
CA VAL A 86 10.66 10.85 1.95
C VAL A 86 11.25 12.07 1.25
N ASP A 87 10.71 12.45 0.09
CA ASP A 87 11.16 13.59 -0.70
C ASP A 87 10.06 14.65 -0.91
N GLU A 88 10.32 15.66 -1.74
CA GLU A 88 9.31 16.69 -2.05
C GLU A 88 8.07 16.10 -2.74
N THR A 89 8.26 15.05 -3.55
CA THR A 89 7.17 14.38 -4.28
C THR A 89 6.25 13.65 -3.32
N TYR A 90 6.77 13.10 -2.23
CA TYR A 90 5.96 12.54 -1.13
C TYR A 90 4.96 13.57 -0.59
N PHE A 91 5.43 14.79 -0.26
CA PHE A 91 4.53 15.83 0.27
C PHE A 91 3.55 16.38 -0.77
N CYS A 92 3.92 16.40 -2.05
CA CYS A 92 3.02 16.77 -3.13
C CYS A 92 1.92 15.73 -3.33
N ALA A 93 2.28 14.45 -3.37
CA ALA A 93 1.34 13.34 -3.47
C ALA A 93 0.38 13.31 -2.27
N SER A 94 0.88 13.46 -1.03
CA SER A 94 0.03 13.48 0.16
C SER A 94 -1.03 14.58 0.12
N ARG A 95 -0.67 15.80 -0.34
CA ARG A 95 -1.63 16.89 -0.53
C ARG A 95 -2.69 16.56 -1.58
N ARG A 96 -2.33 15.90 -2.68
CA ARG A 96 -3.28 15.49 -3.73
C ARG A 96 -4.24 14.43 -3.21
N VAL A 97 -3.74 13.43 -2.50
CA VAL A 97 -4.55 12.38 -1.85
C VAL A 97 -5.52 12.99 -0.86
N MET A 98 -5.05 13.85 0.05
CA MET A 98 -5.91 14.55 1.02
C MET A 98 -7.00 15.39 0.34
N LYS A 99 -6.69 16.02 -0.79
CA LYS A 99 -7.67 16.79 -1.55
C LYS A 99 -8.70 15.89 -2.23
N ALA A 100 -8.27 14.78 -2.83
CA ALA A 100 -9.15 13.86 -3.55
C ALA A 100 -10.09 13.09 -2.62
N TYR A 101 -9.64 12.79 -1.40
CA TYR A 101 -10.37 12.04 -0.38
C TYR A 101 -10.79 12.89 0.83
N GLY A 102 -10.92 14.20 0.64
CA GLY A 102 -11.17 15.16 1.73
C GLY A 102 -12.51 15.02 2.47
N GLN A 103 -13.37 14.10 2.03
CA GLN A 103 -14.56 13.67 2.77
C GLN A 103 -14.27 12.76 3.97
N LEU A 104 -13.07 12.17 4.05
CA LEU A 104 -12.64 11.33 5.16
C LEU A 104 -12.10 12.21 6.30
N ASP A 105 -12.41 11.85 7.55
CA ASP A 105 -11.95 12.58 8.74
C ASP A 105 -10.43 12.50 8.93
N SER A 106 -9.83 11.37 8.52
CA SER A 106 -8.39 11.10 8.57
C SER A 106 -8.00 10.09 7.51
N ILE A 107 -6.71 10.05 7.18
CA ILE A 107 -6.11 9.04 6.29
C ILE A 107 -4.88 8.48 7.01
N SER A 108 -4.91 7.18 7.30
CA SER A 108 -3.77 6.46 7.86
C SER A 108 -2.79 6.12 6.75
N THR A 109 -1.50 6.35 6.99
CA THR A 109 -0.44 6.07 6.03
C THR A 109 0.68 5.35 6.76
N SER A 110 1.19 4.26 6.21
CA SER A 110 2.48 3.72 6.61
C SER A 110 3.59 4.54 5.97
N VAL A 111 4.57 4.94 6.77
CA VAL A 111 5.88 5.38 6.26
C VAL A 111 6.83 4.23 6.57
N GLY A 112 7.49 3.70 5.55
CA GLY A 112 8.51 2.65 5.69
C GLY A 112 9.61 3.04 6.66
#